data_AF-X0UQX4-F1
#
_entry.id   AF-X0UQX4-F1
#
_cell.length_a   1.000
_cell.length_b   1.000
_cell.length_c   1.000
_cell.angle_alpha   90.00
_cell.angle_beta   90.00
_cell.angle_gamma   90.00
#
_symmetry.space_group_name_H-M   'P 1'
#
loop_
_entity.id
_entity.type
_entity.pdbx_description
1 polymer ?
#
loop_
_entity_poly.entity_id
_entity_poly.type
_entity_poly.pdbx_seq_one_letter_code
_entity_poly.pdbx_strand_id
1 'polypeptide(L)'
;DRPEARIVAHVQTDPHCLKDSYKLPKSYSDYNFCMQGPYIEYGEKYLPYAADKVCHAPMEGLDKDFDVCMVGLHYDNRNQLVQMLRGMGLNVYYDIGSIFEEYTELYSRSKVAISWSSLLDLPARVFENMYMAIPLVTNRVPDLSTHFVEDEHYLGFNSYAEAFAKVVWALDNLEDANEMAWRAHRKVKAQHLWDYRINAILDTVGLK
;
A
#
# COMPACT_ATOMS: atom_id res chain seq x y z
N ASP A 1 12.87 15.35 -24.39
CA ASP A 1 14.34 15.35 -24.44
C ASP A 1 14.92 14.50 -23.33
N ARG A 2 16.00 13.77 -23.59
CA ARG A 2 16.72 13.02 -22.56
C ARG A 2 17.40 14.02 -21.61
N PRO A 3 17.33 13.84 -20.28
CA PRO A 3 18.08 14.69 -19.35
C PRO A 3 19.58 14.70 -19.67
N GLU A 4 20.24 15.84 -19.49
CA GLU A 4 21.70 15.96 -19.56
C GLU A 4 22.37 15.29 -18.36
N ALA A 5 22.24 13.96 -18.28
CA ALA A 5 22.77 13.13 -17.21
C ALA A 5 23.56 11.96 -17.79
N ARG A 6 24.64 11.57 -17.09
CA ARG A 6 25.46 10.41 -17.47
C ARG A 6 24.67 9.10 -17.41
N ILE A 7 23.75 8.98 -16.46
CA ILE A 7 22.86 7.84 -16.27
C ILE A 7 21.44 8.37 -16.05
N VAL A 8 20.48 7.79 -16.75
CA VAL A 8 19.05 8.07 -16.59
C VAL A 8 18.36 6.79 -16.10
N ALA A 9 17.93 6.81 -14.84
CA ALA A 9 17.08 5.79 -14.26
C ALA A 9 15.65 6.32 -14.17
N HIS A 10 14.68 5.53 -14.65
CA HIS A 10 13.27 5.88 -14.61
C HIS A 10 12.50 4.90 -13.75
N VAL A 11 11.59 5.43 -12.92
CA VAL A 11 10.78 4.67 -11.97
C VAL A 11 9.31 4.90 -12.29
N GLN A 12 8.59 3.82 -12.57
CA GLN A 12 7.19 3.85 -12.96
C GLN A 12 6.30 3.59 -11.74
N THR A 13 5.52 4.61 -11.36
CA THR A 13 4.46 4.57 -10.34
C THR A 13 3.12 4.39 -11.02
N ASP A 14 2.27 3.50 -10.52
CA ASP A 14 0.95 3.22 -11.11
C ASP A 14 0.96 2.93 -12.62
N PRO A 15 1.88 2.08 -13.13
CA PRO A 15 1.93 1.71 -14.56
C PRO A 15 0.62 1.12 -15.09
N HIS A 16 -0.26 0.59 -14.24
CA HIS A 16 -1.60 0.15 -14.64
C HIS A 16 -2.47 1.26 -15.23
N CYS A 17 -2.27 2.52 -14.81
CA CYS A 17 -3.00 3.69 -15.31
C CYS A 17 -2.15 4.53 -16.28
N LEU A 18 -0.84 4.61 -16.07
CA LEU A 18 0.04 5.58 -16.73
C LEU A 18 0.96 4.98 -17.79
N LYS A 19 0.69 3.74 -18.23
CA LYS A 19 1.56 2.98 -19.13
C LYS A 19 2.00 3.75 -20.36
N ASP A 20 1.07 4.44 -21.03
CA ASP A 20 1.36 5.20 -22.24
C ASP A 20 2.25 6.42 -21.96
N SER A 21 2.10 7.05 -20.79
CA SER A 21 2.93 8.17 -20.35
C SER A 21 4.40 7.76 -20.16
N TYR A 22 4.68 6.48 -19.94
CA TYR A 22 6.03 5.96 -19.74
C TYR A 22 6.76 5.56 -21.02
N LYS A 23 6.09 5.45 -22.17
CA LYS A 23 6.73 5.07 -23.45
C LYS A 23 7.90 5.97 -23.83
N LEU A 24 7.71 7.29 -23.73
CA LEU A 24 8.74 8.26 -24.08
C LEU A 24 9.87 8.29 -23.05
N PRO A 25 9.62 8.40 -21.72
CA PRO A 25 10.67 8.28 -20.71
C PRO A 25 11.53 7.02 -20.82
N LYS A 26 10.90 5.87 -21.09
CA LYS A 26 11.59 4.59 -21.24
C LYS A 26 12.53 4.54 -22.43
N SER A 27 12.20 5.22 -23.54
CA SER A 27 12.99 5.14 -24.78
C SER A 27 14.38 5.79 -24.65
N TYR A 28 14.55 6.70 -23.68
CA TYR A 28 15.83 7.36 -23.43
C TYR A 28 16.44 7.00 -22.07
N SER A 29 15.85 6.09 -21.29
CA SER A 29 16.37 5.68 -19.99
C SER A 29 17.32 4.50 -20.09
N ASP A 30 18.40 4.51 -19.32
CA ASP A 30 19.36 3.40 -19.26
C ASP A 30 18.86 2.27 -18.35
N TYR A 31 18.09 2.62 -17.32
CA TYR A 31 17.48 1.69 -16.37
C TYR A 31 16.01 2.03 -16.18
N ASN A 32 15.15 1.01 -16.23
CA ASN A 32 13.71 1.16 -16.02
C ASN A 32 13.28 0.28 -14.85
N PHE A 33 12.62 0.90 -13.88
CA PHE A 33 12.06 0.24 -12.71
C PHE A 33 10.53 0.33 -12.76
N CYS A 34 9.86 -0.73 -12.28
CA CYS A 34 8.41 -0.82 -12.23
C CYS A 34 7.96 -1.19 -10.82
N MET A 35 7.02 -0.43 -10.25
CA MET A 35 6.58 -0.60 -8.86
C MET A 35 5.50 -1.66 -8.66
N GLN A 36 4.91 -2.17 -9.73
CA GLN A 36 3.77 -3.09 -9.66
C GLN A 36 4.08 -4.34 -10.48
N GLY A 37 4.24 -5.48 -9.80
CA GLY A 37 4.72 -6.73 -10.38
C GLY A 37 3.96 -7.18 -11.63
N PRO A 38 2.61 -7.15 -11.64
CA PRO A 38 1.80 -7.56 -12.80
C PRO A 38 2.00 -6.75 -14.08
N TYR A 39 2.64 -5.57 -14.01
CA TYR A 39 2.80 -4.65 -15.14
C TYR A 39 4.25 -4.50 -15.60
N ILE A 40 5.17 -5.29 -15.06
CA ILE A 40 6.57 -5.32 -15.48
C ILE A 40 6.66 -5.78 -16.94
N GLU A 41 7.45 -5.05 -17.73
CA GLU A 41 7.80 -5.42 -19.11
C GLU A 41 9.24 -5.97 -19.22
N TYR A 42 9.55 -6.57 -20.37
CA TYR A 42 10.88 -7.10 -20.65
C TYR A 42 11.96 -6.01 -20.47
N GLY A 43 13.00 -6.35 -19.71
CA GLY A 43 14.13 -5.45 -19.43
C GLY A 43 13.90 -4.50 -18.24
N GLU A 44 12.71 -4.47 -17.67
CA GLU A 44 12.44 -3.69 -16.46
C GLU A 44 12.81 -4.44 -15.19
N LYS A 45 13.13 -3.68 -14.14
CA LYS A 45 13.44 -4.21 -12.81
C LYS A 45 12.28 -3.96 -11.87
N TYR A 46 11.88 -4.99 -11.12
CA TYR A 46 10.87 -4.81 -10.09
C TYR A 46 11.43 -3.97 -8.93
N LEU A 47 10.67 -2.96 -8.51
CA LEU A 47 11.01 -2.09 -7.39
C LEU A 47 9.71 -1.74 -6.65
N PRO A 48 9.18 -2.61 -5.77
CA PRO A 48 7.85 -2.42 -5.18
C PRO A 48 7.73 -1.08 -4.45
N TYR A 49 6.49 -0.65 -4.21
CA TYR A 49 6.22 0.46 -3.30
C TYR A 49 6.86 0.26 -1.90
N ALA A 50 6.93 1.35 -1.14
CA ALA A 50 7.56 1.40 0.16
C ALA A 50 6.87 2.45 1.04
N ALA A 51 7.15 2.40 2.34
CA ALA A 51 6.69 3.40 3.30
C ALA A 51 7.78 4.46 3.55
N ASP A 52 7.34 5.66 3.91
CA ASP A 52 8.20 6.71 4.45
C ASP A 52 8.28 6.59 5.98
N LYS A 53 9.50 6.65 6.51
CA LYS A 53 9.75 6.46 7.96
C LYS A 53 9.27 7.61 8.83
N VAL A 54 9.08 8.79 8.25
CA VAL A 54 8.63 10.01 8.93
C VAL A 54 7.14 10.18 8.71
N CYS A 55 6.68 10.16 7.45
CA CYS A 55 5.28 10.43 7.14
C CYS A 55 4.34 9.34 7.64
N HIS A 56 4.75 8.07 7.64
CA HIS A 56 3.87 6.94 7.96
C HIS A 56 4.21 6.27 9.30
N ALA A 57 4.91 6.98 10.20
CA ALA A 57 5.20 6.45 11.53
C ALA A 57 3.91 6.23 12.34
N PRO A 58 3.82 5.17 13.16
CA PRO A 58 2.69 4.98 14.08
C PRO A 58 2.52 6.20 14.99
N MET A 59 1.28 6.67 15.14
CA MET A 59 0.93 7.74 16.08
C MET A 59 0.31 7.16 17.35
N GLU A 60 0.76 7.63 18.51
CA GLU A 60 0.28 7.19 19.83
C GLU A 60 -0.65 8.23 20.46
N GLY A 61 -1.50 7.79 21.39
CA GLY A 61 -2.36 8.69 22.18
C GLY A 61 -3.57 9.27 21.45
N LEU A 62 -3.91 8.76 20.27
CA LEU A 62 -5.11 9.14 19.53
C LEU A 62 -6.29 8.21 19.87
N ASP A 63 -7.47 8.81 19.98
CA ASP A 63 -8.72 8.06 20.13
C ASP A 63 -9.08 7.32 18.83
N LYS A 64 -9.50 6.06 18.97
CA LYS A 64 -9.87 5.18 17.85
C LYS A 64 -11.34 5.35 17.48
N ASP A 65 -11.65 6.50 16.88
CA ASP A 65 -13.03 6.91 16.55
C ASP A 65 -13.62 6.15 15.37
N PHE A 66 -12.77 5.64 14.46
CA PHE A 66 -13.22 4.91 13.28
C PHE A 66 -13.05 3.40 13.48
N ASP A 67 -14.07 2.63 13.12
CA ASP A 67 -13.94 1.18 13.05
C ASP A 67 -13.04 0.80 11.86
N VAL A 68 -13.28 1.44 10.71
CA VAL A 68 -12.57 1.16 9.47
C VAL A 68 -12.18 2.46 8.79
N CYS A 69 -10.97 2.52 8.23
CA CYS A 69 -10.52 3.62 7.39
C CYS A 69 -10.05 3.11 6.01
N MET A 70 -10.47 3.83 4.97
CA MET A 70 -9.98 3.68 3.60
C MET A 70 -9.70 5.08 3.02
N VAL A 71 -8.46 5.37 2.64
CA VAL A 71 -8.13 6.62 1.94
C VAL A 71 -7.55 6.32 0.56
N GLY A 72 -8.22 6.82 -0.48
CA GLY A 72 -7.81 6.66 -1.87
C GLY A 72 -8.97 6.84 -2.85
N LEU A 73 -8.65 6.80 -4.14
CA LEU A 73 -9.63 7.03 -5.22
C LEU A 73 -10.89 6.16 -5.08
N HIS A 74 -12.03 6.76 -5.39
CA HIS A 74 -13.32 6.10 -5.31
C HIS A 74 -13.60 5.27 -6.56
N TYR A 75 -13.50 3.95 -6.42
CA TYR A 75 -13.90 2.98 -7.44
C TYR A 75 -15.17 2.26 -7.01
N ASP A 76 -15.95 1.75 -7.96
CA ASP A 76 -17.25 1.12 -7.69
C ASP A 76 -17.16 0.00 -6.65
N ASN A 77 -16.11 -0.81 -6.70
CA ASN A 77 -15.88 -1.86 -5.72
C ASN A 77 -15.62 -1.32 -4.30
N ARG A 78 -14.81 -0.28 -4.17
CA ARG A 78 -14.54 0.39 -2.90
C ARG A 78 -15.79 1.07 -2.35
N ASN A 79 -16.53 1.77 -3.21
CA ASN A 79 -17.79 2.42 -2.85
C ASN A 79 -18.81 1.41 -2.33
N GLN A 80 -18.99 0.29 -3.03
CA GLN A 80 -19.90 -0.77 -2.63
C GLN A 80 -19.49 -1.40 -1.30
N LEU A 81 -18.19 -1.71 -1.11
CA LEU A 81 -17.69 -2.24 0.15
C LEU A 81 -17.93 -1.27 1.32
N VAL A 82 -17.63 0.01 1.15
CA VAL A 82 -17.85 1.03 2.20
C VAL A 82 -19.33 1.17 2.53
N GLN A 83 -20.21 1.16 1.52
CA GLN A 83 -21.66 1.19 1.75
C GLN A 83 -22.14 -0.04 2.54
N MET A 84 -21.63 -1.23 2.21
CA MET A 84 -21.97 -2.45 2.94
C MET A 84 -21.52 -2.39 4.40
N LEU A 85 -20.27 -1.96 4.66
CA LEU A 85 -19.74 -1.81 6.02
C LEU A 85 -20.54 -0.78 6.83
N ARG A 86 -20.86 0.38 6.24
CA ARG A 86 -21.74 1.39 6.88
C ARG A 86 -23.15 0.86 7.13
N GLY A 87 -23.69 0.04 6.23
CA GLY A 87 -24.98 -0.62 6.38
C GLY A 87 -25.07 -1.56 7.59
N MET A 88 -23.93 -2.00 8.13
CA MET A 88 -23.85 -2.78 9.37
C MET A 88 -23.78 -1.92 10.63
N GLY A 89 -23.75 -0.59 10.48
CA GLY A 89 -23.57 0.35 11.59
C GLY A 89 -22.10 0.63 11.95
N LEU A 90 -21.12 0.20 11.13
CA LEU A 90 -19.71 0.52 11.36
C LEU A 90 -19.42 2.00 11.04
N ASN A 91 -18.60 2.65 11.87
CA ASN A 91 -18.09 3.97 11.58
C ASN A 91 -16.91 3.90 10.60
N VAL A 92 -17.21 4.09 9.31
CA VAL A 92 -16.22 3.98 8.23
C VAL A 92 -15.79 5.37 7.73
N TYR A 93 -14.52 5.71 7.94
CA TYR A 93 -13.88 6.84 7.28
C TYR A 93 -13.48 6.47 5.84
N TYR A 94 -13.91 7.29 4.87
CA TYR A 94 -13.66 7.08 3.46
C TYR A 94 -13.53 8.40 2.72
N ASP A 95 -12.34 8.69 2.21
CA ASP A 95 -12.02 9.94 1.51
C ASP A 95 -10.84 9.76 0.51
N ILE A 96 -10.60 10.75 -0.33
CA ILE A 96 -9.49 10.85 -1.29
C ILE A 96 -8.45 11.88 -0.82
N GLY A 97 -8.88 12.92 -0.11
CA GLY A 97 -8.17 14.21 -0.04
C GLY A 97 -7.04 14.36 0.98
N SER A 98 -6.89 13.42 1.91
CA SER A 98 -5.93 13.56 3.01
C SER A 98 -4.49 13.30 2.55
N ILE A 99 -3.58 14.16 2.97
CA ILE A 99 -2.15 14.10 2.61
C ILE A 99 -1.26 14.22 3.85
N PHE A 100 -0.04 13.70 3.77
CA PHE A 100 0.99 13.80 4.81
C PHE A 100 0.48 13.43 6.21
N GLU A 101 0.58 14.34 7.18
CA GLU A 101 0.23 14.10 8.58
C GLU A 101 -1.27 13.83 8.77
N GLU A 102 -2.14 14.54 8.04
CA GLU A 102 -3.58 14.34 8.09
C GLU A 102 -3.95 12.90 7.67
N TYR A 103 -3.31 12.41 6.62
CA TYR A 103 -3.48 11.03 6.16
C TYR A 103 -3.12 10.01 7.26
N THR A 104 -1.98 10.20 7.91
CA THR A 104 -1.49 9.31 8.97
C THR A 104 -2.34 9.40 10.23
N GLU A 105 -2.80 10.59 10.59
CA GLU A 105 -3.70 10.79 11.73
C GLU A 105 -5.03 10.06 11.52
N LEU A 106 -5.65 10.20 10.35
CA LEU A 106 -6.95 9.57 10.05
C LEU A 106 -6.87 8.05 10.12
N TYR A 107 -5.81 7.46 9.57
CA TYR A 107 -5.56 6.04 9.70
C TYR A 107 -5.22 5.65 11.15
N SER A 108 -4.43 6.47 11.86
CA SER A 108 -4.10 6.22 13.27
C SER A 108 -5.30 6.35 14.21
N ARG A 109 -6.39 7.00 13.79
CA ARG A 109 -7.69 7.02 14.48
C ARG A 109 -8.60 5.85 14.10
N SER A 110 -8.16 4.93 13.24
CA SER A 110 -8.93 3.74 12.86
C SER A 110 -8.46 2.47 13.59
N LYS A 111 -9.41 1.58 13.87
CA LYS A 111 -9.13 0.24 14.41
C LYS A 111 -8.61 -0.71 13.34
N VAL A 112 -9.16 -0.61 12.13
CA VAL A 112 -8.77 -1.43 10.97
C VAL A 112 -8.55 -0.53 9.75
N ALA A 113 -7.52 -0.81 8.97
CA ALA A 113 -7.31 -0.26 7.64
C ALA A 113 -7.83 -1.25 6.60
N ILE A 114 -8.48 -0.74 5.55
CA ILE A 114 -8.89 -1.57 4.42
C ILE A 114 -8.35 -1.03 3.10
N SER A 115 -7.88 -1.93 2.26
CA SER A 115 -7.33 -1.62 0.93
C SER A 115 -7.94 -2.56 -0.11
N TRP A 116 -8.28 -2.02 -1.27
CA TRP A 116 -8.70 -2.83 -2.42
C TRP A 116 -8.06 -2.28 -3.68
N SER A 117 -7.19 -3.04 -4.32
CA SER A 117 -6.62 -2.74 -5.63
C SER A 117 -7.69 -2.40 -6.69
N SER A 118 -7.33 -1.54 -7.64
CA SER A 118 -8.20 -1.18 -8.77
C SER A 118 -8.20 -2.26 -9.86
N LEU A 119 -7.04 -2.86 -10.17
CA LEU A 119 -6.84 -3.71 -11.36
C LEU A 119 -5.92 -4.93 -11.14
N LEU A 120 -5.62 -5.31 -9.88
CA LEU A 120 -4.73 -6.39 -9.40
C LEU A 120 -3.30 -5.95 -9.01
N ASP A 121 -3.03 -4.66 -8.92
CA ASP A 121 -1.77 -4.14 -8.39
C ASP A 121 -1.67 -4.23 -6.86
N LEU A 122 -0.45 -4.39 -6.32
CA LEU A 122 -0.16 -4.14 -4.92
C LEU A 122 -0.10 -2.63 -4.64
N PRO A 123 -1.08 -2.04 -3.92
CA PRO A 123 -1.13 -0.59 -3.73
C PRO A 123 -0.08 -0.13 -2.72
N ALA A 124 0.41 1.12 -2.87
CA ALA A 124 1.29 1.76 -1.88
C ALA A 124 0.70 1.70 -0.46
N ARG A 125 -0.62 1.87 -0.36
CA ARG A 125 -1.41 1.81 0.89
C ARG A 125 -1.17 0.54 1.71
N VAL A 126 -0.80 -0.59 1.09
CA VAL A 126 -0.48 -1.81 1.86
C VAL A 126 0.79 -1.60 2.70
N PHE A 127 1.86 -1.08 2.10
CA PHE A 127 3.11 -0.82 2.80
C PHE A 127 2.95 0.26 3.88
N GLU A 128 2.21 1.32 3.54
CA GLU A 128 1.98 2.46 4.44
C GLU A 128 1.17 2.05 5.67
N ASN A 129 0.03 1.38 5.49
CA ASN A 129 -0.81 0.92 6.60
C ASN A 129 -0.09 -0.08 7.51
N MET A 130 0.65 -1.01 6.92
CA MET A 130 1.47 -1.94 7.69
C MET A 130 2.56 -1.19 8.48
N TYR A 131 3.20 -0.17 7.90
CA TYR A 131 4.18 0.64 8.63
C TYR A 131 3.57 1.55 9.69
N MET A 132 2.33 2.01 9.53
CA MET A 132 1.57 2.70 10.58
C MET A 132 1.13 1.76 11.71
N ALA A 133 1.42 0.46 11.62
CA ALA A 133 1.05 -0.57 12.58
C ALA A 133 -0.47 -0.69 12.78
N ILE A 134 -1.24 -0.58 11.69
CA ILE A 134 -2.70 -0.71 11.71
C ILE A 134 -3.09 -2.08 11.11
N PRO A 135 -4.01 -2.83 11.74
CA PRO A 135 -4.51 -4.08 11.18
C PRO A 135 -5.04 -3.89 9.76
N LEU A 136 -4.54 -4.68 8.81
CA LEU A 136 -4.85 -4.50 7.39
C LEU A 136 -5.73 -5.64 6.86
N VAL A 137 -6.88 -5.27 6.32
CA VAL A 137 -7.71 -6.13 5.47
C VAL A 137 -7.49 -5.70 4.01
N THR A 138 -7.04 -6.60 3.15
CA THR A 138 -6.76 -6.24 1.74
C THR A 138 -7.13 -7.36 0.78
N ASN A 139 -7.53 -7.01 -0.45
CA ASN A 139 -7.79 -8.03 -1.45
C ASN A 139 -6.49 -8.74 -1.82
N ARG A 140 -6.56 -10.03 -2.16
CA ARG A 140 -5.38 -10.77 -2.62
C ARG A 140 -5.03 -10.30 -4.03
N VAL A 141 -3.75 -9.98 -4.23
CA VAL A 141 -3.15 -9.59 -5.51
C VAL A 141 -1.86 -10.38 -5.75
N PRO A 142 -1.42 -10.56 -7.02
CA PRO A 142 -0.39 -11.52 -7.36
C PRO A 142 0.95 -11.35 -6.62
N ASP A 143 1.38 -10.11 -6.37
CA ASP A 143 2.66 -9.80 -5.74
C ASP A 143 2.58 -9.63 -4.22
N LEU A 144 1.40 -9.59 -3.61
CA LEU A 144 1.24 -9.43 -2.16
C LEU A 144 1.94 -10.54 -1.37
N SER A 145 1.74 -11.81 -1.76
CA SER A 145 2.30 -12.98 -1.08
C SER A 145 3.81 -13.13 -1.26
N THR A 146 4.41 -12.38 -2.19
CA THR A 146 5.87 -12.34 -2.37
C THR A 146 6.55 -11.47 -1.32
N HIS A 147 5.81 -10.53 -0.74
CA HIS A 147 6.30 -9.62 0.28
C HIS A 147 5.78 -9.98 1.66
N PHE A 148 4.55 -10.43 1.80
CA PHE A 148 3.91 -10.62 3.10
C PHE A 148 3.21 -11.98 3.19
N VAL A 149 3.08 -12.50 4.41
CA VAL A 149 2.41 -13.78 4.70
C VAL A 149 0.99 -13.48 5.21
N GLU A 150 0.00 -14.05 4.55
CA GLU A 150 -1.41 -13.96 4.95
C GLU A 150 -1.64 -14.58 6.35
N ASP A 151 -2.55 -14.00 7.12
CA ASP A 151 -2.87 -14.34 8.51
C ASP A 151 -1.69 -14.17 9.49
N GLU A 152 -0.51 -13.75 9.03
CA GLU A 152 0.61 -13.29 9.87
C GLU A 152 0.80 -11.77 9.83
N HIS A 153 0.63 -11.17 8.64
CA HIS A 153 0.85 -9.74 8.40
C HIS A 153 -0.40 -8.98 7.93
N TYR A 154 -1.37 -9.68 7.33
CA TYR A 154 -2.61 -9.08 6.82
C TYR A 154 -3.72 -10.13 6.73
N LEU A 155 -4.95 -9.67 6.59
CA LEU A 155 -6.13 -10.48 6.31
C LEU A 155 -6.52 -10.36 4.83
N GLY A 156 -6.39 -11.46 4.09
CA GLY A 156 -6.69 -11.51 2.65
C GLY A 156 -8.17 -11.74 2.35
N PHE A 157 -8.67 -11.14 1.26
CA PHE A 157 -10.00 -11.44 0.73
C PHE A 157 -10.04 -11.48 -0.82
N ASN A 158 -11.03 -12.19 -1.39
CA ASN A 158 -11.32 -12.16 -2.83
C ASN A 158 -12.76 -11.74 -3.17
N SER A 159 -13.60 -11.51 -2.17
CA SER A 159 -15.01 -11.16 -2.34
C SER A 159 -15.45 -10.19 -1.23
N TYR A 160 -16.59 -9.51 -1.44
CA TYR A 160 -17.19 -8.68 -0.39
C TYR A 160 -17.51 -9.47 0.89
N ALA A 161 -17.97 -10.72 0.75
CA ALA A 161 -18.32 -11.57 1.89
C ALA A 161 -17.07 -11.93 2.72
N GLU A 162 -15.95 -12.24 2.06
CA GLU A 162 -14.68 -12.45 2.75
C GLU A 162 -14.17 -11.15 3.38
N ALA A 163 -14.22 -10.02 2.65
CA ALA A 163 -13.79 -8.72 3.18
C ALA A 163 -14.55 -8.37 4.46
N PHE A 164 -15.87 -8.55 4.45
CA PHE A 164 -16.74 -8.40 5.61
C PHE A 164 -16.28 -9.30 6.77
N ALA A 165 -16.13 -10.60 6.51
CA ALA A 165 -15.80 -11.55 7.57
C ALA A 165 -14.44 -11.23 8.21
N LYS A 166 -13.47 -10.78 7.41
CA LYS A 166 -12.15 -10.36 7.88
C LYS A 166 -12.19 -9.05 8.67
N VAL A 167 -13.00 -8.06 8.25
CA VAL A 167 -13.20 -6.83 9.02
C VAL A 167 -13.86 -7.12 10.37
N VAL A 168 -14.94 -7.90 10.39
CA VAL A 168 -15.64 -8.28 11.63
C VAL A 168 -14.69 -9.03 12.56
N TRP A 169 -13.96 -10.03 12.04
CA TRP A 169 -12.97 -10.76 12.83
C TRP A 169 -11.93 -9.81 13.43
N ALA A 170 -11.39 -8.86 12.67
CA ALA A 170 -10.38 -7.93 13.18
C ALA A 170 -10.95 -7.01 14.27
N LEU A 171 -12.20 -6.56 14.13
CA LEU A 171 -12.88 -5.72 15.12
C LEU A 171 -13.24 -6.50 16.40
N ASP A 172 -13.59 -7.77 16.28
CA ASP A 172 -13.92 -8.65 17.42
C ASP A 172 -12.65 -9.16 18.14
N ASN A 173 -11.50 -9.16 17.46
CA ASN A 173 -10.22 -9.70 17.96
C ASN A 173 -9.10 -8.65 17.88
N LEU A 174 -9.35 -7.44 18.38
CA LEU A 174 -8.43 -6.30 18.23
C LEU A 174 -7.03 -6.56 18.78
N GLU A 175 -6.88 -7.34 19.85
CA GLU A 175 -5.56 -7.67 20.41
C GLU A 175 -4.73 -8.46 19.39
N ASP A 176 -5.27 -9.56 18.87
CA ASP A 176 -4.64 -10.39 17.85
C ASP A 176 -4.39 -9.62 16.54
N ALA A 177 -5.36 -8.80 16.13
CA ALA A 177 -5.26 -7.97 14.95
C ALA A 177 -4.14 -6.93 15.08
N ASN A 178 -4.01 -6.30 16.25
CA ASN A 178 -2.93 -5.35 16.54
C ASN A 178 -1.57 -6.05 16.60
N GLU A 179 -1.48 -7.26 17.16
CA GLU A 179 -0.24 -8.02 17.16
C GLU A 179 0.22 -8.35 15.73
N MET A 180 -0.73 -8.74 14.86
CA MET A 180 -0.52 -8.93 13.43
C MET A 180 -0.02 -7.66 12.75
N ALA A 181 -0.63 -6.52 13.04
CA ALA A 181 -0.22 -5.22 12.52
C ALA A 181 1.22 -4.86 12.92
N TRP A 182 1.60 -5.15 14.17
CA TRP A 182 2.96 -4.93 14.65
C TRP A 182 3.99 -5.88 14.02
N ARG A 183 3.62 -7.12 13.68
CA ARG A 183 4.46 -8.01 12.85
C ARG A 183 4.70 -7.39 11.47
N ALA A 184 3.64 -6.91 10.83
CA ALA A 184 3.73 -6.22 9.55
C ALA A 184 4.59 -4.94 9.61
N HIS A 185 4.41 -4.11 10.64
CA HIS A 185 5.24 -2.93 10.89
C HIS A 185 6.73 -3.27 10.93
N ARG A 186 7.11 -4.26 11.75
CA ARG A 186 8.51 -4.69 11.89
C ARG A 186 9.09 -5.13 10.56
N LYS A 187 8.32 -5.87 9.76
CA LYS A 187 8.75 -6.32 8.44
C LYS A 187 8.91 -5.16 7.44
N VAL A 188 7.97 -4.23 7.39
CA VAL A 188 8.09 -3.02 6.53
C VAL A 188 9.29 -2.17 6.96
N LYS A 189 9.46 -1.93 8.26
CA LYS A 189 10.61 -1.18 8.80
C LYS A 189 11.96 -1.80 8.40
N ALA A 190 12.03 -3.13 8.36
CA ALA A 190 13.26 -3.85 8.05
C ALA A 190 13.55 -4.00 6.54
N GLN A 191 12.55 -3.87 5.66
CA GLN A 191 12.70 -4.30 4.25
C GLN A 191 12.02 -3.39 3.22
N HIS A 192 11.04 -2.56 3.61
CA HIS A 192 10.16 -1.85 2.69
C HIS A 192 10.01 -0.35 3.01
N LEU A 193 11.06 0.28 3.52
CA LEU A 193 11.20 1.75 3.53
C LEU A 193 11.77 2.30 2.22
N TRP A 194 11.49 3.57 1.89
CA TRP A 194 12.03 4.25 0.71
C TRP A 194 13.56 4.21 0.63
N ASP A 195 14.26 4.26 1.78
CA ASP A 195 15.71 4.12 1.85
C ASP A 195 16.21 2.84 1.17
N TYR A 196 15.50 1.71 1.29
CA TYR A 196 15.86 0.47 0.60
C TYR A 196 15.67 0.55 -0.92
N ARG A 197 14.66 1.30 -1.39
CA ARG A 197 14.41 1.48 -2.83
C ARG A 197 15.47 2.36 -3.46
N ILE A 198 15.83 3.46 -2.80
CA ILE A 198 16.91 4.34 -3.25
C ILE A 198 18.24 3.58 -3.28
N ASN A 199 18.55 2.82 -2.22
CA ASN A 199 19.75 1.99 -2.21
C ASN A 199 19.75 0.97 -3.36
N ALA A 200 18.64 0.28 -3.62
CA ALA A 200 18.54 -0.68 -4.74
C ALA A 200 18.74 -0.01 -6.11
N ILE A 201 18.24 1.22 -6.30
CA ILE A 201 18.50 2.01 -7.51
C ILE A 201 19.99 2.33 -7.61
N LEU A 202 20.59 2.90 -6.57
CA LEU A 202 22.01 3.28 -6.55
C LEU A 202 22.95 2.09 -6.78
N ASP A 203 22.67 0.96 -6.13
CA ASP A 203 23.36 -0.32 -6.34
C ASP A 203 23.26 -0.77 -7.81
N THR A 204 22.06 -0.70 -8.39
CA THR A 204 21.81 -1.10 -9.78
C THR A 204 22.57 -0.26 -10.80
N VAL A 205 22.69 1.05 -10.55
CA VAL A 205 23.37 1.99 -11.45
C VAL A 205 24.87 2.12 -11.17
N GLY A 206 25.41 1.38 -10.20
CA GLY A 206 26.83 1.37 -9.86
C GLY A 206 27.31 2.65 -9.17
N LEU A 207 26.46 3.26 -8.33
CA LEU A 207 26.75 4.49 -7.59
C LEU A 207 26.87 4.29 -6.07
N LYS A 208 26.99 3.04 -5.61
CA LYS A 208 27.17 2.67 -4.21
C LYS A 208 28.46 1.88 -4.01
#